data_AF-A0A564UV09-F1
#
_entry.id   AF-A0A564UV09-F1
#
_cell.length_a   1.000
_cell.length_b   1.000
_cell.length_c   1.000
_cell.angle_alpha   90.00
_cell.angle_beta   90.00
_cell.angle_gamma   90.00
#
_symmetry.space_group_name_H-M   'P 1'
#
loop_
_entity.id
_entity.type
_entity.pdbx_description
1 polymer ?
#
loop_
_entity_poly.entity_id
_entity_poly.type
_entity_poly.pdbx_seq_one_letter_code
_entity_poly.pdbx_strand_id
1 'polypeptide(L)' 'MIRKLQKADINRVADIWLDTNLKAHYFIPAQYWKNNFELVKDMLMQAEVYVYEKNQEIQREGLDEDTGEKDYVMIWEQK' A
#
# COMPACT_ATOMS: atom_id res chain seq x y z
N MET A 1 9.39 -4.53 10.67
CA MET A 1 8.85 -3.67 11.74
C MET A 1 7.67 -2.87 11.22
N ILE A 2 6.62 -2.68 12.02
CA ILE A 2 5.51 -1.77 11.72
C ILE A 2 5.89 -0.37 12.20
N ARG A 3 5.72 0.65 11.35
CA ARG A 3 5.95 2.06 11.71
C ARG A 3 5.05 3.00 10.92
N LYS A 4 4.93 4.25 11.36
CA LYS A 4 4.23 5.29 10.60
C LYS A 4 4.90 5.50 9.24
N LEU A 5 4.08 5.79 8.23
CA LEU A 5 4.51 6.22 6.90
C LEU A 5 5.35 7.49 7.03
N GLN A 6 6.48 7.51 6.34
CA GLN A 6 7.38 8.65 6.22
C GLN A 6 7.31 9.20 4.80
N LYS A 7 7.71 10.46 4.61
CA LYS A 7 7.71 11.09 3.28
C LYS A 7 8.55 10.32 2.26
N ALA A 8 9.61 9.64 2.69
CA ALA A 8 10.45 8.80 1.83
C ALA A 8 9.72 7.56 1.29
N ASP A 9 8.67 7.11 1.97
CA ASP A 9 7.91 5.91 1.64
C ASP A 9 6.84 6.15 0.58
N ILE A 10 6.39 7.40 0.41
CA ILE A 10 5.11 7.70 -0.24
C ILE A 10 5.00 7.16 -1.66
N ASN A 11 6.07 7.27 -2.44
CA ASN A 11 6.07 6.78 -3.82
C ASN A 11 5.87 5.26 -3.84
N ARG A 12 6.58 4.55 -2.96
CA ARG A 12 6.46 3.11 -2.84
C ARG A 12 5.07 2.69 -2.39
N VAL A 13 4.50 3.34 -1.39
CA VAL A 13 3.14 3.04 -0.90
C VAL A 13 2.08 3.32 -1.96
N ALA A 14 2.18 4.44 -2.68
CA ALA A 14 1.27 4.77 -3.78
C ALA A 14 1.36 3.75 -4.93
N ASP A 15 2.56 3.30 -5.29
CA ASP A 15 2.75 2.26 -6.31
C ASP A 15 2.13 0.91 -5.89
N ILE A 16 2.25 0.56 -4.61
CA ILE A 16 1.60 -0.63 -4.05
C ILE A 16 0.09 -0.49 -4.14
N TRP A 17 -0.46 0.66 -3.73
CA TRP A 17 -1.88 0.94 -3.85
C TRP A 17 -2.37 0.79 -5.29
N LEU A 18 -1.67 1.37 -6.28
CA LEU A 18 -2.08 1.29 -7.68
C LEU A 18 -2.04 -0.14 -8.21
N ASP A 19 -0.93 -0.85 -8.01
CA ASP A 19 -0.75 -2.23 -8.49
C ASP A 19 -1.79 -3.18 -7.86
N THR A 20 -2.01 -3.08 -6.55
CA THR A 20 -2.97 -3.94 -5.85
C THR A 20 -4.41 -3.64 -6.29
N ASN A 21 -4.79 -2.37 -6.47
CA ASN A 21 -6.14 -2.03 -6.95
C ASN A 21 -6.36 -2.47 -8.40
N LEU A 22 -5.36 -2.34 -9.27
CA LEU A 22 -5.45 -2.85 -10.65
C LEU A 22 -5.68 -4.36 -10.70
N LYS A 23 -5.06 -5.12 -9.79
CA LYS A 23 -5.21 -6.59 -9.69
C LYS A 23 -6.55 -6.98 -9.05
N ALA A 24 -6.86 -6.43 -7.88
CA ALA A 24 -8.06 -6.79 -7.10
C ALA A 24 -9.36 -6.35 -7.80
N HIS A 25 -9.30 -5.23 -8.52
CA HIS A 25 -10.45 -4.62 -9.17
C HIS A 25 -10.29 -4.56 -10.69
N TYR A 26 -9.82 -5.67 -11.29
CA TYR A 26 -9.65 -5.79 -12.75
C TYR A 26 -10.93 -5.48 -13.55
N PHE A 27 -12.10 -5.59 -12.91
CA PHE A 27 -13.41 -5.26 -13.48
C PHE A 27 -13.68 -3.74 -13.57
N ILE A 28 -12.88 -2.91 -12.89
CA ILE A 28 -12.92 -1.44 -13.00
C ILE A 28 -11.86 -1.01 -14.02
N PRO A 29 -12.16 -0.08 -14.95
CA PRO A 29 -11.18 0.37 -15.94
C PRO A 29 -9.89 0.87 -15.31
N ALA A 30 -8.74 0.40 -15.79
CA ALA A 30 -7.43 0.79 -15.28
C ALA A 30 -7.22 2.32 -15.24
N GLN A 31 -7.84 3.04 -16.17
CA GLN A 31 -7.76 4.50 -16.24
C GLN A 31 -8.38 5.19 -15.02
N TYR A 32 -9.39 4.60 -14.39
CA TYR A 32 -9.97 5.13 -13.14
C TYR A 32 -8.90 5.23 -12.06
N TRP A 33 -8.14 4.15 -11.83
CA TRP A 33 -7.07 4.12 -10.83
C TRP A 33 -5.93 5.10 -11.16
N LYS A 34 -5.51 5.12 -12.42
CA LYS A 34 -4.46 6.03 -12.90
C LYS A 34 -4.85 7.50 -12.76
N ASN A 35 -6.10 7.86 -13.07
CA ASN A 35 -6.59 9.23 -12.94
C ASN A 35 -6.66 9.70 -11.48
N ASN A 36 -6.85 8.78 -10.53
CA ASN A 36 -6.93 9.09 -9.11
C ASN A 36 -5.60 8.91 -8.37
N PHE A 37 -4.52 8.53 -9.06
CA PHE A 37 -3.24 8.18 -8.43
C PHE A 37 -2.64 9.32 -7.61
N GLU A 38 -2.49 10.51 -8.20
CA GLU A 38 -1.92 11.67 -7.51
C GLU A 38 -2.82 12.14 -6.35
N LEU A 39 -4.14 12.12 -6.55
CA LEU A 39 -5.09 12.45 -5.49
C LEU A 39 -4.94 11.51 -4.27
N VAL A 40 -4.92 10.21 -4.51
CA VAL A 40 -4.80 9.22 -3.42
C VAL A 40 -3.42 9.30 -2.76
N LYS A 41 -2.36 9.53 -3.53
CA LYS A 41 -1.02 9.79 -2.99
C LYS A 41 -1.02 10.97 -2.02
N ASP A 42 -1.68 12.07 -2.38
CA ASP A 42 -1.82 13.24 -1.51
C ASP A 42 -2.67 12.95 -0.26
N MET A 43 -3.72 12.14 -0.39
CA MET A 43 -4.53 11.70 0.75
C MET A 43 -3.74 10.80 1.70
N LEU A 44 -2.94 9.87 1.18
CA LEU A 44 -2.08 8.99 1.99
C LEU A 44 -1.03 9.76 2.79
N MET A 45 -0.57 10.92 2.32
CA MET A 45 0.33 11.80 3.08
C MET A 45 -0.37 12.54 4.24
N GLN A 46 -1.69 12.70 4.16
CA GLN A 46 -2.50 13.39 5.17
C GLN A 46 -3.14 12.43 6.17
N ALA A 47 -3.32 11.17 5.76
CA ALA A 47 -3.87 10.11 6.59
C ALA A 47 -2.85 9.55 7.59
N GLU A 48 -3.35 8.93 8.65
CA GLU A 48 -2.51 8.14 9.56
C GLU A 48 -2.28 6.74 8.98
N VAL A 49 -1.20 6.60 8.21
CA VAL A 49 -0.82 5.34 7.55
C VAL A 49 0.34 4.66 8.28
N TYR A 50 0.25 3.34 8.44
CA TYR A 50 1.33 2.50 8.93
C TYR A 50 1.83 1.57 7.82
N VAL A 51 3.14 1.40 7.76
CA VAL A 51 3.83 0.52 6.80
C VAL A 51 4.56 -0.58 7.54
N TYR A 52 4.66 -1.75 6.91
CA TYR A 52 5.55 -2.80 7.35
C TYR A 52 6.85 -2.75 6.53
N GLU A 53 7.95 -2.50 7.22
CA GLU A 53 9.29 -2.47 6.64
C GLU A 53 10.07 -3.73 7.00
N LYS A 54 10.66 -4.39 6.01
CA LYS A 54 11.62 -5.49 6.18
C LYS A 54 12.83 -5.24 5.30
N ASN A 55 14.03 -5.34 5.86
CA ASN A 55 15.30 -5.11 5.16
C ASN A 55 15.35 -3.75 4.42
N GLN A 56 14.90 -2.66 5.08
CA GLN A 56 14.85 -1.31 4.50
C GLN A 56 13.89 -1.16 3.31
N GLU A 57 13.03 -2.14 3.07
CA GLU A 57 12.02 -2.10 2.01
C GLU A 57 10.61 -2.24 2.56
N ILE A 58 9.69 -1.46 1.99
CA ILE A 58 8.26 -1.60 2.24
C ILE A 58 7.75 -2.78 1.44
N GLN A 59 7.20 -3.74 2.18
CA GLN A 59 6.73 -5.00 1.64
C GLN A 59 5.29 -4.87 1.13
N ARG A 60 4.99 -5.53 -0.01
CA ARG A 60 3.61 -5.73 -0.51
C ARG A 60 2.94 -6.92 0.13
N GLU A 61 3.74 -7.94 0.38
CA GLU A 61 3.38 -9.27 0.83
C GLU A 61 4.39 -9.60 1.93
N GLY A 62 3.90 -9.92 3.13
CA GLY A 62 4.67 -10.57 4.17
C GLY A 62 4.67 -12.08 3.97
N LEU A 63 5.64 -12.75 4.56
CA LEU A 63 5.51 -14.18 4.86
C LEU A 63 5.36 -14.27 6.37
N ASP A 64 4.33 -14.95 6.83
CA ASP A 64 4.25 -15.39 8.21
C ASP A 64 5.43 -16.34 8.43
N GLU A 65 6.32 -15.98 9.35
CA GLU A 65 7.55 -16.73 9.62
C GLU A 65 7.26 -18.06 10.33
N ASP A 66 6.09 -18.19 10.96
CA ASP A 66 5.67 -19.40 11.66
C ASP A 66 4.99 -20.42 10.72
N THR A 67 4.29 -19.94 9.70
CA THR A 67 3.51 -20.80 8.78
C THR A 67 4.08 -20.88 7.37
N GLY A 68 4.91 -19.92 6.96
CA GLY A 68 5.38 -19.76 5.59
C GLY A 68 4.30 -19.27 4.62
N GLU A 69 3.13 -18.86 5.12
CA GLU A 69 2.02 -18.36 4.31
C GLU A 69 2.18 -16.87 3.99
N LYS A 70 1.57 -16.44 2.88
CA LYS A 70 1.58 -15.02 2.47
C LYS A 70 0.64 -14.21 3.35
N ASP A 71 1.19 -13.21 4.02
CA ASP A 71 0.44 -12.20 4.78
C ASP A 71 0.30 -10.91 3.95
N TYR A 72 -0.87 -10.29 3.96
CA TYR A 72 -1.13 -9.07 3.18
C TYR A 72 -1.18 -7.85 4.11
N VAL A 73 -0.39 -6.82 3.78
CA VAL A 73 -0.45 -5.54 4.51
C VAL A 73 -1.67 -4.76 3.99
N MET A 74 -2.76 -4.80 4.75
CA MET A 74 -3.97 -4.05 4.47
C MET A 74 -3.90 -2.68 5.18
N ILE A 75 -3.84 -1.60 4.41
CA ILE A 75 -3.97 -0.23 4.95
C ILE A 75 -5.48 0.04 5.08
N TRP A 76 -6.01 -0.01 6.30
CA TRP A 76 -7.39 0.36 6.60
C TRP A 76 -7.46 1.77 7.17
N GLU A 77 -8.30 2.62 6.58
CA GLU A 77 -8.71 3.90 7.15
C GLU A 77 -10.15 3.74 7.66
N GLN A 78 -10.38 3.81 8.97
CA GLN A 78 -11.72 4.02 9.52
C GLN A 78 -11.95 5.52 9.66
N LYS A 79 -13.07 5.99 9.09
CA LYS A 79 -13.66 7.29 9.38
C LYS A 79 -14.23 7.34 10.79
#